data_AF-A0A7Y2UKK7-F1
#
_entry.id   AF-A0A7Y2UKK7-F1
#
_cell.length_a   1.000
_cell.length_b   1.000
_cell.length_c   1.000
_cell.angle_alpha   90.00
_cell.angle_beta   90.00
_cell.angle_gamma   90.00
#
_symmetry.space_group_name_H-M   'P 1'
#
loop_
_entity.id
_entity.type
_entity.pdbx_description
1 polymer ?
#
loop_
_entity_poly.entity_id
_entity_poly.type
_entity_poly.pdbx_seq_one_letter_code
_entity_poly.pdbx_strand_id
1 'polypeptide(L)'
;MVLKQKRVFWQIFPVILAIILISIALVSWYGSRSVDTFYIEESGIDLENRANLISDHVLELLNAEDIESLRAYCIDSGRASATRITIVAPSGTVLADTNENPDTMDNHRSRPEIDEAFDGVP
;
A
#
# COMPACT_ATOMS: atom_id res chain seq x y z
N MET A 1 -53.22 21.25 35.59
CA MET A 1 -53.39 20.47 34.35
C MET A 1 -52.06 19.78 34.05
N VAL A 2 -51.90 18.53 34.48
CA VAL A 2 -50.63 17.79 34.31
C VAL A 2 -50.71 17.03 32.99
N LEU A 3 -50.11 17.58 31.94
CA LEU A 3 -50.04 16.93 30.64
C LEU A 3 -49.19 15.66 30.77
N LYS A 4 -49.76 14.53 30.36
CA LYS A 4 -49.14 13.20 30.36
C LYS A 4 -48.07 13.13 29.25
N GLN A 5 -46.96 13.85 29.43
CA GLN A 5 -45.91 14.07 28.41
C GLN A 5 -45.12 12.81 28.01
N LYS A 6 -45.24 11.70 28.77
CA LYS A 6 -44.51 10.46 28.46
C LYS A 6 -44.84 9.85 27.09
N ARG A 7 -46.07 10.01 26.56
CA ARG A 7 -46.47 9.40 25.27
C ARG A 7 -45.90 10.12 24.05
N VAL A 8 -45.83 11.45 24.07
CA VAL A 8 -45.29 12.24 22.95
C VAL A 8 -43.77 12.16 22.91
N PHE A 9 -43.11 12.24 24.08
CA PHE A 9 -41.66 12.09 24.17
C PHE A 9 -41.19 10.74 23.60
N TRP A 10 -41.86 9.65 23.95
CA TRP A 10 -41.56 8.31 23.42
C TRP A 10 -41.95 8.08 21.95
N GLN A 11 -42.70 8.99 21.31
CA GLN A 11 -42.96 8.93 19.87
C GLN A 11 -41.88 9.66 19.07
N ILE A 12 -41.40 10.81 19.57
CA ILE A 12 -40.44 11.65 18.86
C ILE A 12 -38.99 11.21 19.12
N PHE A 13 -38.67 10.88 20.37
CA PHE A 13 -37.33 10.48 20.79
C PHE A 13 -36.73 9.31 20.00
N PRO A 14 -37.42 8.15 19.80
CA PRO A 14 -36.81 7.04 19.07
C PRO A 14 -36.59 7.34 17.59
N VAL A 15 -37.43 8.19 16.98
CA VAL A 15 -37.25 8.60 15.58
C VAL A 15 -36.02 9.51 15.45
N ILE A 16 -35.88 10.50 16.32
CA ILE A 16 -34.68 11.36 16.34
C ILE A 16 -33.42 10.54 16.65
N LEU A 17 -33.49 9.63 17.62
CA LEU A 17 -32.37 8.76 17.97
C LEU A 17 -31.98 7.86 16.79
N ALA A 18 -32.96 7.27 16.09
CA ALA A 18 -32.70 6.47 14.90
C ALA A 18 -32.06 7.30 13.78
N ILE A 19 -32.54 8.53 13.53
CA ILE A 19 -31.93 9.43 12.55
C ILE A 19 -30.47 9.75 12.90
N ILE A 20 -30.18 10.05 14.17
CA ILE A 20 -28.80 10.31 14.62
C ILE A 20 -27.92 9.08 14.42
N LEU A 21 -28.38 7.90 14.86
CA LEU A 21 -27.61 6.66 14.72
C LEU A 21 -27.37 6.29 13.25
N ILE A 22 -28.38 6.42 12.40
CA ILE A 22 -28.25 6.20 10.95
C ILE A 22 -27.27 7.20 10.33
N SER A 23 -27.35 8.47 10.72
CA SER A 23 -26.44 9.50 10.22
C SER A 23 -24.99 9.21 10.60
N ILE A 24 -24.74 8.82 11.86
CA ILE A 24 -23.41 8.40 12.31
C ILE A 24 -22.93 7.16 11.54
N ALA A 25 -23.79 6.15 11.37
CA ALA A 25 -23.43 4.94 10.64
C ALA A 25 -23.06 5.23 9.19
N LEU A 26 -23.82 6.08 8.49
CA LEU A 26 -23.55 6.47 7.11
C LEU A 26 -22.24 7.24 6.98
N VAL A 27 -22.00 8.22 7.85
CA VAL A 27 -20.76 9.01 7.84
C VAL A 27 -19.55 8.13 8.16
N SER A 28 -19.64 7.26 9.17
CA SER A 28 -18.56 6.33 9.54
C SER A 28 -18.26 5.33 8.42
N TRP A 29 -19.29 4.79 7.76
CA TRP A 29 -19.11 3.87 6.65
C TRP A 29 -18.45 4.55 5.45
N TYR A 30 -18.93 5.74 5.06
CA TYR A 30 -18.35 6.52 3.98
C TYR A 30 -16.91 6.93 4.28
N GLY A 31 -16.66 7.41 5.51
CA GLY A 31 -15.33 7.80 5.96
C GLY A 31 -14.34 6.64 5.93
N SER A 32 -14.71 5.48 6.49
CA SER A 32 -13.84 4.29 6.48
C SER A 32 -13.47 3.87 5.06
N ARG A 33 -14.44 3.84 4.14
CA ARG A 33 -14.18 3.45 2.75
C ARG A 33 -13.25 4.43 2.03
N SER A 34 -13.41 5.73 2.28
CA SER A 34 -12.60 6.77 1.66
C SER A 34 -11.17 6.82 2.20
N VAL A 35 -10.98 6.57 3.50
CA VAL A 35 -9.66 6.61 4.13
C VAL A 35 -8.81 5.42 3.67
N ASP A 36 -9.38 4.22 3.58
CA ASP A 36 -8.63 3.03 3.17
C ASP A 36 -8.10 3.17 1.74
N THR A 37 -8.94 3.62 0.80
CA THR A 37 -8.52 3.80 -0.60
C THR A 37 -7.45 4.88 -0.73
N PHE A 38 -7.64 6.02 -0.07
CA PHE A 38 -6.67 7.11 -0.08
C PHE A 38 -5.32 6.67 0.51
N TYR A 39 -5.33 5.92 1.61
CA TYR A 39 -4.11 5.45 2.26
C TYR A 39 -3.31 4.48 1.37
N ILE A 40 -3.99 3.56 0.68
CA ILE A 40 -3.33 2.62 -0.23
C ILE A 40 -2.77 3.34 -1.47
N GLU A 41 -3.52 4.27 -2.04
CA GLU A 41 -3.10 5.06 -3.20
C GLU A 41 -1.87 5.92 -2.89
N GLU A 42 -1.91 6.66 -1.77
CA GLU A 42 -0.77 7.49 -1.33
C GLU A 42 0.47 6.64 -1.01
N SER A 43 0.28 5.46 -0.40
CA SER A 43 1.38 4.53 -0.13
C SER A 43 2.00 4.01 -1.43
N GLY A 44 1.19 3.75 -2.46
CA GLY A 44 1.67 3.32 -3.78
C GLY A 44 2.53 4.40 -4.44
N ILE A 45 2.06 5.65 -4.43
CA ILE A 45 2.78 6.81 -4.96
C ILE A 45 4.13 7.00 -4.23
N ASP A 46 4.16 6.87 -2.90
CA ASP A 46 5.41 6.96 -2.13
C ASP A 46 6.41 5.85 -2.53
N LEU A 47 5.94 4.61 -2.69
CA LEU A 47 6.78 3.50 -3.15
C LEU A 47 7.32 3.71 -4.57
N GLU A 48 6.49 4.19 -5.49
CA GLU A 48 6.90 4.50 -6.87
C GLU A 48 7.96 5.61 -6.89
N ASN A 49 7.75 6.69 -6.14
CA ASN A 49 8.72 7.77 -6.05
C ASN A 49 10.07 7.27 -5.51
N ARG A 50 10.06 6.41 -4.48
CA ARG A 50 11.29 5.81 -3.95
C ARG A 50 11.99 4.90 -4.96
N ALA A 51 11.22 4.11 -5.71
CA ALA A 51 11.77 3.28 -6.79
C ALA A 51 12.42 4.15 -7.88
N ASN A 52 11.77 5.24 -8.28
CA ASN A 52 12.29 6.20 -9.24
C ASN A 52 13.55 6.92 -8.75
N LEU A 53 13.69 7.18 -7.45
CA LEU A 53 14.91 7.80 -6.89
C LEU A 53 16.14 6.90 -6.99
N ILE A 54 15.96 5.58 -6.96
CA ILE A 54 17.07 4.62 -6.99
C ILE A 54 17.31 4.00 -8.37
N SER A 55 16.37 4.15 -9.31
CA SER A 55 16.36 3.44 -10.59
C SER A 55 17.59 3.74 -11.44
N ASP A 56 18.01 5.01 -11.54
CA ASP A 56 19.15 5.42 -12.35
C ASP A 56 20.44 4.71 -11.92
N HIS A 57 20.70 4.65 -10.61
CA HIS A 57 21.90 3.99 -10.09
C HIS A 57 21.79 2.46 -10.18
N VAL A 58 20.59 1.90 -9.98
CA VAL A 58 20.34 0.47 -10.24
C VAL A 58 20.67 0.11 -11.69
N LEU A 59 20.23 0.92 -12.66
CA LEU A 59 20.51 0.71 -14.08
C LEU A 59 22.01 0.84 -14.39
N GLU A 60 22.71 1.80 -13.78
CA GLU A 60 24.16 1.93 -13.90
C GLU A 60 24.90 0.66 -13.45
N LEU A 61 24.56 0.15 -12.26
CA LEU A 61 25.17 -1.06 -11.69
C LEU A 61 24.82 -2.31 -12.50
N LEU A 62 23.60 -2.41 -13.03
CA LEU A 62 23.19 -3.50 -13.93
C LEU A 62 23.96 -3.47 -15.24
N ASN A 63 24.15 -2.29 -15.85
CA ASN A 63 24.93 -2.14 -17.09
C ASN A 63 26.42 -2.44 -16.91
N ALA A 64 26.96 -2.19 -15.71
CA ALA A 64 28.32 -2.55 -15.33
C ALA A 64 28.48 -4.04 -14.97
N GLU A 65 27.39 -4.81 -14.94
CA GLU A 65 27.35 -6.21 -14.46
C GLU A 65 27.88 -6.38 -13.02
N ASP A 66 27.84 -5.30 -12.21
CA ASP A 66 28.35 -5.29 -10.83
C ASP A 66 27.26 -5.68 -9.83
N ILE A 67 27.00 -6.99 -9.76
CA ILE A 67 25.98 -7.57 -8.87
C ILE A 67 26.32 -7.39 -7.39
N GLU A 68 27.59 -7.33 -7.02
CA GLU A 68 28.00 -7.16 -5.62
C GLU A 68 27.63 -5.76 -5.12
N SER A 69 28.00 -4.73 -5.89
CA SER A 69 27.62 -3.34 -5.60
C SER A 69 26.11 -3.14 -5.68
N LEU A 70 25.42 -3.80 -6.61
CA LEU A 70 23.96 -3.78 -6.71
C LEU A 70 23.29 -4.30 -5.44
N ARG A 71 23.77 -5.42 -4.91
CA ARG A 71 23.24 -6.02 -3.67
C ARG A 71 23.49 -5.10 -2.47
N ALA A 72 24.70 -4.55 -2.35
CA ALA A 72 25.03 -3.60 -1.29
C ALA A 72 24.14 -2.35 -1.35
N TYR A 73 24.00 -1.77 -2.54
CA TYR A 73 23.15 -0.60 -2.76
C TYR A 73 21.67 -0.86 -2.46
N CYS A 74 21.15 -2.03 -2.83
CA CYS A 74 19.78 -2.44 -2.52
C CYS A 74 19.53 -2.54 -1.00
N ILE A 75 20.49 -3.10 -0.26
CA ILE A 75 20.42 -3.20 1.20
C ILE A 75 20.47 -1.80 1.84
N ASP A 76 21.41 -0.95 1.42
CA ASP A 76 21.58 0.38 1.99
C ASP A 76 20.37 1.28 1.69
N SER A 77 19.90 1.28 0.45
CA SER A 77 18.71 2.04 0.03
C SER A 77 17.45 1.56 0.74
N GLY A 78 17.26 0.24 0.85
CA GLY A 78 16.10 -0.33 1.54
C GLY A 78 16.09 -0.03 3.04
N ARG A 79 17.26 -0.06 3.70
CA ARG A 79 17.38 0.31 5.11
C ARG A 79 17.19 1.80 5.35
N ALA A 80 17.78 2.66 4.50
CA ALA A 80 17.65 4.10 4.62
C ALA A 80 16.21 4.59 4.41
N SER A 81 15.46 3.90 3.53
CA SER A 81 14.06 4.20 3.25
C SER A 81 13.08 3.46 4.18
N ALA A 82 13.55 2.48 4.96
CA ALA A 82 12.68 1.52 5.67
C ALA A 82 11.67 0.84 4.73
N THR A 83 12.11 0.53 3.50
CA THR A 83 11.32 -0.09 2.45
C THR A 83 12.03 -1.38 2.01
N ARG A 84 11.30 -2.49 1.87
CA ARG A 84 11.86 -3.71 1.26
C ARG A 84 11.97 -3.47 -0.25
N ILE A 85 13.19 -3.58 -0.77
CA ILE A 85 13.48 -3.41 -2.19
C ILE A 85 13.93 -4.76 -2.73
N THR A 86 13.39 -5.15 -3.88
CA THR A 86 13.73 -6.39 -4.57
C THR A 86 13.92 -6.07 -6.05
N ILE A 87 15.10 -6.38 -6.60
CA ILE A 87 15.43 -6.17 -8.01
C ILE A 87 15.24 -7.50 -8.72
N VAL A 88 14.32 -7.52 -9.69
CA VAL A 88 13.89 -8.74 -10.39
C VAL A 88 14.23 -8.63 -11.87
N ALA A 89 14.89 -9.65 -12.42
CA ALA A 89 15.21 -9.74 -13.84
C ALA A 89 13.96 -10.08 -14.68
N PRO A 90 13.99 -9.87 -16.02
CA PRO A 90 12.90 -10.29 -16.92
C PRO A 90 12.50 -11.76 -16.84
N SER A 91 13.42 -12.64 -16.41
CA SER A 91 13.15 -14.06 -16.15
C SER A 91 12.36 -14.32 -14.86
N GLY A 92 12.12 -13.30 -14.04
CA GLY A 92 11.62 -13.40 -12.66
C GLY A 92 12.69 -13.78 -11.63
N THR A 93 13.95 -13.94 -12.03
CA THR A 93 15.05 -14.21 -11.09
C THR A 93 15.31 -12.99 -10.21
N VAL A 94 15.41 -13.18 -8.90
CA VAL A 94 15.78 -12.11 -7.97
C VAL A 94 17.29 -11.88 -8.05
N LEU A 95 17.71 -10.64 -8.32
CA LEU A 95 19.13 -10.23 -8.42
C LEU A 95 19.65 -9.64 -7.10
N ALA A 96 18.80 -8.91 -6.40
CA ALA A 96 19.07 -8.28 -5.11
C ALA A 96 17.78 -8.17 -4.28
N ASP A 97 17.88 -8.31 -2.96
CA ASP A 97 16.79 -8.09 -2.01
C ASP A 97 17.38 -7.46 -0.72
N THR A 98 16.64 -6.54 -0.10
CA THR A 98 17.08 -5.85 1.13
C THR A 98 17.17 -6.80 2.34
N ASN A 99 16.30 -7.80 2.41
CA ASN A 99 16.05 -8.60 3.62
C ASN A 99 16.54 -10.05 3.48
N GLU A 100 16.47 -10.60 2.28
CA GLU A 100 16.73 -12.01 2.00
C GLU A 100 17.92 -12.19 1.06
N ASN A 101 18.48 -13.41 1.03
CA ASN A 101 19.53 -13.74 0.07
C ASN A 101 18.90 -14.11 -1.28
N PRO A 102 19.16 -13.34 -2.37
CA PRO A 102 18.61 -13.62 -3.70
C PRO A 102 18.90 -15.04 -4.20
N ASP A 103 20.05 -15.62 -3.82
CA ASP A 103 20.48 -16.95 -4.27
C ASP A 103 19.64 -18.10 -3.70
N THR A 104 18.81 -17.81 -2.69
CA THR A 104 17.92 -18.79 -2.02
C THR A 104 16.44 -18.52 -2.26
N MET A 105 16.10 -17.43 -2.95
CA MET A 105 14.71 -17.03 -3.17
C MET A 105 14.10 -17.76 -4.37
N ASP A 106 12.80 -18.01 -4.28
CA ASP A 106 12.03 -18.53 -5.41
C ASP A 106 11.97 -17.50 -6.55
N ASN A 107 11.85 -17.98 -7.77
CA ASN A 107 11.61 -17.14 -8.93
C ASN A 107 10.27 -16.39 -8.78
N HIS A 108 10.29 -15.08 -8.99
CA HIS A 108 9.17 -14.17 -8.78
C HIS A 108 8.29 -13.95 -10.02
N ARG A 109 8.55 -14.63 -11.16
CA ARG A 109 7.84 -14.40 -12.44
C ARG A 109 6.33 -14.56 -12.34
N SER A 110 5.86 -15.45 -11.45
CA SER A 110 4.44 -15.77 -11.27
C SER A 110 3.75 -14.93 -10.18
N ARG A 111 4.46 -13.96 -9.59
CA ARG A 111 3.83 -13.02 -8.66
C ARG A 111 2.94 -12.07 -9.46
N PRO A 112 1.67 -11.86 -9.07
CA PRO A 112 0.73 -11.05 -9.86
C PRO A 112 1.27 -9.64 -10.12
N GLU A 113 1.90 -9.00 -9.13
CA GLU A 113 2.48 -7.66 -9.28
C GLU A 113 3.67 -7.59 -10.24
N ILE A 114 4.40 -8.69 -10.44
CA ILE A 114 5.52 -8.76 -11.40
C ILE A 114 4.97 -9.03 -12.80
N ASP A 115 3.96 -9.89 -12.91
CA ASP A 115 3.30 -10.19 -14.17
C ASP A 115 2.60 -8.93 -14.74
N GLU A 116 1.85 -8.22 -13.89
CA GLU A 116 1.19 -6.94 -14.24
C GLU A 116 2.20 -5.89 -14.72
N ALA A 117 3.36 -5.77 -14.06
CA ALA A 117 4.42 -4.84 -14.46
C ALA A 117 5.01 -5.17 -15.84
N PHE A 118 5.16 -6.45 -16.19
CA PHE A 118 5.65 -6.86 -17.53
C PHE A 118 4.61 -6.67 -18.63
N ASP A 119 3.32 -6.72 -18.30
CA ASP A 119 2.24 -6.42 -19.23
C ASP A 119 2.14 -4.91 -19.55
N GLY A 120 2.93 -4.07 -18.88
CA GLY A 120 3.03 -2.63 -19.14
C GLY A 120 1.81 -1.85 -18.66
N VAL A 121 1.06 -2.41 -17.71
CA VAL A 121 -0.02 -1.70 -17.02
C VAL A 121 0.64 -0.86 -15.92
N PRO A 122 0.56 0.50 -15.99
CA PRO A 122 1.04 1.36 -14.91
C PRO A 122 0.19 1.20 -13.64
#